data_AF-A0A2V6G7C2-F1
#
_entry.id   AF-A0A2V6G7C2-F1
#
_cell.length_a   1.000
_cell.length_b   1.000
_cell.length_c   1.000
_cell.angle_alpha   90.00
_cell.angle_beta   90.00
_cell.angle_gamma   90.00
#
_symmetry.space_group_name_H-M   'P 1'
#
loop_
_entity.id
_entity.type
_entity.pdbx_description
1 polymer ?
#
loop_
_entity_poly.entity_id
_entity_poly.type
_entity_poly.pdbx_seq_one_letter_code
_entity_poly.pdbx_strand_id
1 'polypeptide(L)'
;MFIRHQVREEAKRLQARYDAQKISRDAKSDIFVVTDFDGTIASQLGQPTGATNFCVFVFGQTGKLLAQWHSVPSADELTAAVKKSD
;
A
#
# COMPACT_ATOMS: atom_id res chain seq x y z
N MET A 1 -17.92 0.91 9.60
CA MET A 1 -17.24 0.35 10.79
C MET A 1 -16.27 -0.79 10.45
N PHE A 2 -16.55 -1.61 9.41
CA PHE A 2 -15.72 -2.74 8.98
C PHE A 2 -14.28 -2.39 8.57
N ILE A 3 -14.06 -1.35 7.76
CA ILE A 3 -12.72 -0.96 7.30
C ILE A 3 -11.78 -0.63 8.47
N ARG A 4 -12.28 0.11 9.47
CA ARG A 4 -11.48 0.44 10.68
C ARG A 4 -11.06 -0.81 11.46
N HIS A 5 -11.93 -1.82 11.51
CA HIS A 5 -11.60 -3.07 12.19
C HIS A 5 -10.56 -3.87 11.39
N GLN A 6 -10.73 -4.00 10.08
CA GLN A 6 -9.77 -4.68 9.21
C GLN A 6 -8.38 -4.04 9.29
N VAL A 7 -8.29 -2.72 9.19
CA VAL A 7 -7.03 -1.98 9.33
C VAL A 7 -6.36 -2.27 10.67
N ARG A 8 -7.13 -2.38 11.76
CA ARG A 8 -6.59 -2.71 13.08
C ARG A 8 -6.00 -4.11 13.13
N GLU A 9 -6.67 -5.10 12.55
CA GLU A 9 -6.18 -6.48 12.53
C GLU A 9 -4.94 -6.61 11.63
N GLU A 10 -4.90 -5.96 10.47
CA GLU A 10 -3.71 -5.93 9.62
C GLU A 10 -2.54 -5.20 10.29
N ALA A 11 -2.81 -4.09 10.99
CA ALA A 11 -1.79 -3.39 11.77
C ALA A 11 -1.16 -4.28 12.85
N LYS A 12 -1.95 -5.12 13.55
CA LYS A 12 -1.40 -6.08 14.53
C LYS A 12 -0.48 -7.10 13.88
N ARG A 13 -0.86 -7.63 12.71
CA ARG A 13 -0.03 -8.58 11.95
C ARG A 13 1.28 -7.93 11.48
N LEU A 14 1.21 -6.67 11.06
CA LEU A 14 2.39 -5.90 10.68
C LEU A 14 3.28 -5.59 11.89
N GLN A 15 2.70 -5.25 13.04
CA GLN A 15 3.44 -4.99 14.27
C GLN A 15 4.28 -6.20 14.69
N ALA A 16 3.73 -7.41 14.63
CA ALA A 16 4.49 -8.62 14.92
C ALA A 16 5.73 -8.79 14.04
N ARG A 17 5.68 -8.34 12.78
CA ARG A 17 6.84 -8.33 11.87
C ARG A 17 7.84 -7.23 12.24
N TYR A 18 7.36 -6.03 12.59
CA TYR A 18 8.21 -4.94 13.07
C TYR A 18 8.97 -5.35 14.32
N ASP A 19 8.30 -5.97 15.28
CA ASP A 19 8.90 -6.45 16.53
C ASP A 19 9.98 -7.50 16.24
N ALA A 20 9.71 -8.46 15.36
CA ALA A 20 10.69 -9.46 14.92
C ALA A 20 11.92 -8.83 14.24
N GLN A 21 11.74 -7.72 13.54
CA GLN A 21 12.81 -6.96 12.87
C GLN A 21 13.41 -5.85 13.75
N LYS A 22 12.99 -5.73 15.02
CA LYS A 22 13.43 -4.68 15.97
C LYS A 22 13.18 -3.25 15.46
N ILE A 23 12.13 -3.06 14.67
CA ILE A 23 11.68 -1.74 14.21
C ILE A 23 10.90 -1.09 15.35
N SER A 24 11.48 -0.08 16.00
CA SER A 24 10.85 0.65 17.12
C SER A 24 9.87 1.72 16.60
N ARG A 25 8.77 1.28 15.99
CA ARG A 25 7.71 2.14 15.44
C ARG A 25 6.35 1.46 15.55
N ASP A 26 5.30 2.24 15.74
CA ASP A 26 3.92 1.72 15.67
C ASP A 26 3.54 1.48 14.21
N ALA A 27 3.34 0.21 13.84
CA ALA A 27 2.97 -0.19 12.49
C ALA A 27 1.66 0.47 12.02
N LYS A 28 0.72 0.76 12.94
CA LYS A 28 -0.53 1.43 12.58
C LYS A 28 -0.30 2.84 12.04
N SER A 29 0.74 3.53 12.51
CA SER A 29 1.09 4.88 12.06
C SER A 29 1.57 4.94 10.60
N ASP A 30 1.94 3.79 10.03
CA ASP A 30 2.37 3.67 8.64
C ASP A 30 1.22 3.26 7.69
N ILE A 31 0.01 3.01 8.23
CA ILE A 31 -1.16 2.62 7.45
C ILE A 31 -2.14 3.78 7.35
N PHE A 32 -2.34 4.26 6.12
CA PHE A 32 -3.29 5.33 5.81
C PHE A 32 -4.45 4.76 4.99
N VAL A 33 -5.69 5.16 5.35
CA VAL A 33 -6.89 4.77 4.62
C VAL A 33 -7.73 5.99 4.34
N VAL A 34 -8.01 6.22 3.06
CA VAL A 34 -8.81 7.33 2.57
C VAL A 34 -9.86 6.76 1.63
N THR A 35 -11.09 7.25 1.76
CA THR A 35 -12.17 6.91 0.84
C THR A 35 -12.12 7.84 -0.36
N ASP A 36 -11.98 7.26 -1.56
CA ASP A 36 -12.03 7.98 -2.84
C ASP A 36 -13.50 7.99 -3.33
N PHE A 37 -14.27 8.98 -2.89
CA PHE A 37 -15.72 9.01 -3.12
C PHE A 37 -16.12 9.21 -4.57
N ASP A 38 -15.36 10.00 -5.32
CA ASP A 38 -15.66 10.39 -6.71
C ASP A 38 -14.71 9.71 -7.72
N GLY A 39 -13.76 8.90 -7.25
CA GLY A 39 -12.80 8.21 -8.09
C GLY A 39 -11.68 9.11 -8.60
N THR A 40 -11.53 10.33 -8.08
CA THR A 40 -10.50 11.27 -8.53
C THR A 40 -9.09 10.71 -8.29
N ILE A 41 -8.85 10.09 -7.13
CA ILE A 41 -7.53 9.53 -6.81
C ILE A 41 -7.23 8.34 -7.74
N ALA A 42 -8.19 7.44 -7.91
CA ALA A 42 -8.08 6.33 -8.84
C ALA A 42 -7.80 6.80 -10.27
N SER A 43 -8.51 7.83 -10.75
CA SER A 43 -8.31 8.40 -12.09
C SER A 43 -6.92 9.01 -12.28
N GLN A 44 -6.40 9.74 -11.29
CA GLN A 44 -5.03 10.29 -11.31
C GLN A 44 -3.96 9.20 -11.36
N LEU A 45 -4.27 8.01 -10.84
CA LEU A 45 -3.41 6.83 -10.90
C LEU A 45 -3.67 5.97 -12.15
N GLY A 46 -4.36 6.51 -13.15
CA GLY A 46 -4.63 5.85 -14.42
C GLY A 46 -5.62 4.68 -14.34
N GLN A 47 -6.40 4.58 -13.26
CA GLN A 47 -7.47 3.60 -13.18
C GLN A 47 -8.69 4.05 -13.97
N PRO A 48 -9.37 3.14 -14.69
CA PRO A 48 -10.63 3.46 -15.36
C PRO A 48 -11.68 3.97 -14.38
N THR A 49 -12.50 4.92 -14.81
CA THR A 49 -13.62 5.41 -14.00
C THR A 49 -14.55 4.26 -13.62
N GLY A 50 -14.80 4.10 -12.32
CA GLY A 50 -15.63 3.01 -11.80
C GLY A 50 -14.92 1.66 -11.69
N ALA A 51 -13.60 1.59 -11.89
CA ALA A 51 -12.83 0.38 -11.62
C ALA A 51 -12.88 0.04 -10.13
N THR A 52 -13.39 -1.14 -9.81
CA THR A 52 -13.38 -1.73 -8.45
C THR A 52 -12.21 -2.69 -8.26
N ASN A 53 -11.30 -2.76 -9.24
CA ASN A 53 -10.19 -3.68 -9.26
C ASN A 53 -9.14 -3.29 -8.22
N PHE A 54 -8.66 -4.28 -7.48
CA PHE A 54 -7.54 -4.10 -6.57
C PHE A 54 -6.27 -3.77 -7.35
N CYS A 55 -5.61 -2.68 -6.99
CA CYS A 55 -4.32 -2.29 -7.57
C CYS A 55 -3.31 -1.96 -6.49
N VAL A 56 -2.05 -2.29 -6.76
CA VAL A 56 -0.90 -1.94 -5.91
C VAL A 56 -0.04 -0.96 -6.67
N PHE A 57 0.27 0.17 -6.05
CA PHE A 57 1.16 1.20 -6.58
C PHE A 57 2.36 1.33 -5.64
N VAL A 58 3.57 1.38 -6.20
CA VAL A 58 4.80 1.58 -5.42
C VAL A 58 5.47 2.86 -5.89
N PHE A 59 5.70 3.77 -4.94
CA PHE A 59 6.33 5.06 -5.17
C PHE A 59 7.73 5.07 -4.55
N GLY A 60 8.67 5.72 -5.23
CA GLY A 60 10.00 5.99 -4.69
C GLY A 60 9.99 7.15 -3.70
N GLN A 61 11.13 7.43 -3.08
CA GLN A 61 11.26 8.47 -2.05
C GLN A 61 10.88 9.87 -2.53
N THR A 62 11.03 10.16 -3.82
CA THR A 62 10.67 11.44 -4.44
C THR A 62 9.19 11.53 -4.84
N GLY A 63 8.39 10.51 -4.55
CA GLY A 63 6.98 10.42 -4.97
C GLY A 63 6.78 9.97 -6.41
N LYS A 64 7.85 9.61 -7.14
CA LYS A 64 7.74 9.04 -8.49
C LYS A 64 7.17 7.63 -8.44
N LEU A 65 6.19 7.32 -9.28
CA LEU A 65 5.67 5.96 -9.46
C LEU A 65 6.76 5.06 -10.07
N LEU A 66 7.08 3.96 -9.39
CA LEU A 66 8.10 2.99 -9.80
C LEU A 66 7.49 1.74 -10.43
N ALA A 67 6.36 1.29 -9.90
CA ALA A 67 5.67 0.09 -10.36
C ALA A 67 4.19 0.09 -10.01
N GLN A 68 3.42 -0.66 -10.79
CA GLN A 68 1.98 -0.82 -10.64
C GLN A 68 1.59 -2.27 -10.99
N TRP A 69 0.66 -2.84 -10.21
CA TRP A 69 0.05 -4.13 -10.48
C TRP A 69 -1.47 -4.06 -10.30
N HIS A 70 -2.20 -4.88 -11.05
CA HIS A 70 -3.66 -5.06 -10.93
C HIS A 70 -4.03 -6.27 -10.05
N SER A 71 -3.07 -6.75 -9.25
CA SER A 71 -3.19 -7.85 -8.29
C SER A 71 -2.08 -7.72 -7.23
N VAL A 72 -2.07 -8.63 -6.25
CA VAL A 72 -1.04 -8.68 -5.21
C VAL A 72 0.29 -9.14 -5.83
N PRO A 73 1.36 -8.32 -5.80
CA PRO A 73 2.67 -8.75 -6.30
C PRO A 73 3.32 -9.76 -5.35
N SER A 74 4.20 -10.59 -5.89
CA SER A 74 5.10 -11.43 -5.10
C SER A 74 6.15 -10.58 -4.36
N ALA A 75 6.76 -11.16 -3.33
CA ALA A 75 7.83 -10.50 -2.59
C ALA A 75 9.04 -10.17 -3.48
N ASP A 76 9.34 -11.02 -4.47
CA ASP A 76 10.45 -10.83 -5.41
C ASP A 76 10.17 -9.68 -6.39
N GLU A 77 8.94 -9.60 -6.93
CA GLU A 77 8.53 -8.48 -7.79
C GLU A 77 8.56 -7.15 -7.03
N LEU A 78 8.07 -7.13 -5.79
CA LEU A 78 8.11 -5.94 -4.95
C LEU A 78 9.56 -5.53 -4.64
N THR A 79 10.41 -6.48 -4.29
CA THR A 79 11.84 -6.23 -4.01
C THR A 79 12.55 -5.67 -5.25
N ALA A 80 12.28 -6.23 -6.42
CA ALA A 80 12.84 -5.76 -7.68
C ALA A 80 12.36 -4.34 -8.04
N ALA A 81 11.14 -3.97 -7.70
CA ALA A 81 10.63 -2.61 -7.92
C ALA A 81 11.29 -1.58 -7.00
N VAL A 82 11.44 -1.89 -5.71
CA VAL A 82 12.00 -0.95 -4.72
C VAL A 82 13.50 -0.74 -4.93
N LYS A 83 14.25 -1.77 -5.33
CA LYS A 83 15.69 -1.66 -5.65
C LYS A 83 16.02 -0.69 -6.81
N LYS A 84 15.04 -0.34 -7.65
CA LYS A 84 15.22 0.63 -8.75
C LYS A 84 15.16 2.09 -8.27
N SER A 85 14.89 2.31 -6.98
CA SER A 85 14.76 3.64 -6.36
C SER A 85 16.02 4.13 -5.64
N ASP A 86 17.01 3.25 -5.45
CA ASP A 86 18.34 3.58 -4.93
C ASP A 86 19.29 3.95 -6.09
#